data_AF-A0A812LTE4-F1
#
_entry.id   AF-A0A812LTE4-F1
#
_cell.length_a   1.000
_cell.length_b   1.000
_cell.length_c   1.000
_cell.angle_alpha   90.00
_cell.angle_beta   90.00
_cell.angle_gamma   90.00
#
_symmetry.space_group_name_H-M   'P 1'
#
loop_
_entity.id
_entity.type
_entity.pdbx_description
1 polymer ?
#
loop_
_entity_poly.entity_id
_entity_poly.type
_entity_poly.pdbx_seq_one_letter_code
_entity_poly.pdbx_strand_id
1 'polypeptide(L)'
;MLPLATHGKHGPWFNGWCTRITDLKAERTVTLILGSFQDSEPRWSEVYTAVLVDDAHGNHQMEQVFSDPAQAEMHNADELSQELTRRYHDSNSWTLPIGRFQTNGSSSTLDFSFPSGLHLAARLSDRVLWNPGRPFDGPEGWVQRLPSPMLPTHYFVETLASATEYELNGQQGQGFAHQARGVTESVADPKRCVAVAGGHSVLSPHCASLGGRLELSRNVPTSPSSHLQRIC
;
A
#
# COMPACT_ATOMS: atom_id res chain seq x y z
N MET A 1 5.95 30.83 -20.99
CA MET A 1 6.75 29.61 -20.73
C MET A 1 7.72 29.95 -19.61
N LEU A 2 7.51 29.40 -18.42
CA LEU A 2 8.46 29.50 -17.33
C LEU A 2 9.47 28.35 -17.47
N PRO A 3 10.78 28.58 -17.31
CA PRO A 3 11.77 27.52 -17.34
C PRO A 3 11.56 26.61 -16.11
N LEU A 4 11.40 25.31 -16.35
CA LEU A 4 11.44 24.28 -15.31
C LEU A 4 12.84 24.27 -14.70
N ALA A 5 12.94 24.53 -13.40
CA ALA A 5 14.18 24.48 -12.66
C ALA A 5 14.80 23.08 -12.75
N THR A 6 16.01 23.00 -13.30
CA THR A 6 16.84 21.79 -13.30
C THR A 6 17.62 21.68 -12.00
N HIS A 7 17.47 20.52 -11.34
CA HIS A 7 18.38 19.86 -10.39
C HIS A 7 18.92 20.63 -9.18
N GLY A 8 18.47 20.21 -7.99
CA GLY A 8 19.19 20.50 -6.75
C GLY A 8 18.42 20.11 -5.51
N LYS A 9 18.60 18.85 -5.08
CA LYS A 9 18.05 18.19 -3.87
C LYS A 9 16.63 17.65 -4.04
N HIS A 10 16.55 16.39 -4.49
CA HIS A 10 15.35 15.59 -4.32
C HIS A 10 15.16 15.38 -2.82
N GLY A 11 14.06 15.92 -2.29
CA GLY A 11 13.62 15.61 -0.93
C GLY A 11 13.29 14.13 -0.80
N PRO A 12 12.97 13.67 0.41
CA PRO A 12 12.64 12.28 0.64
C PRO A 12 11.47 11.87 -0.28
N TRP A 13 11.61 10.71 -0.94
CA TRP A 13 10.73 10.27 -2.00
C TRP A 13 10.21 8.86 -1.75
N PHE A 14 8.94 8.64 -2.09
CA PHE A 14 8.28 7.35 -2.00
C PHE A 14 7.78 6.91 -3.37
N ASN A 15 8.05 5.66 -3.74
CA ASN A 15 7.35 4.97 -4.82
C ASN A 15 6.83 3.62 -4.32
N GLY A 16 5.56 3.32 -4.58
CA GLY A 16 5.00 2.05 -4.17
C GLY A 16 3.66 1.72 -4.78
N TRP A 17 3.20 0.53 -4.45
CA TRP A 17 1.94 -0.08 -4.84
C TRP A 17 1.14 -0.46 -3.60
N CYS A 18 -0.16 -0.21 -3.66
CA CYS A 18 -1.13 -0.74 -2.72
C CYS A 18 -2.13 -1.59 -3.51
N THR A 19 -2.21 -2.88 -3.21
CA THR A 19 -3.21 -3.79 -3.77
C THR A 19 -4.14 -4.23 -2.64
N ARG A 20 -5.42 -3.87 -2.73
CA ARG A 20 -6.45 -4.31 -1.78
C ARG A 20 -7.43 -5.24 -2.48
N ILE A 21 -7.55 -6.47 -2.01
CA ILE A 21 -8.49 -7.49 -2.46
C ILE A 21 -9.65 -7.55 -1.48
N THR A 22 -10.89 -7.44 -1.97
CA THR A 22 -12.11 -7.64 -1.18
C THR A 22 -12.82 -8.89 -1.67
N ASP A 23 -12.94 -9.90 -0.79
CA ASP A 23 -13.68 -11.13 -1.03
C ASP A 23 -14.95 -11.11 -0.18
N LEU A 24 -16.07 -10.80 -0.81
CA LEU A 24 -17.37 -10.70 -0.14
C LEU A 24 -17.91 -12.06 0.30
N LYS A 25 -17.51 -13.15 -0.37
CA LYS A 25 -18.01 -14.50 -0.07
C LYS A 25 -17.30 -15.09 1.14
N ALA A 26 -16.00 -14.87 1.24
CA ALA A 26 -15.19 -15.25 2.40
C ALA A 26 -15.18 -14.15 3.49
N GLU A 27 -15.94 -13.07 3.29
CA GLU A 27 -16.06 -11.92 4.20
C GLU A 27 -14.69 -11.41 4.69
N ARG A 28 -13.75 -11.24 3.76
CA ARG A 28 -12.37 -10.82 4.08
C ARG A 28 -11.81 -9.77 3.15
N THR A 29 -10.85 -9.03 3.67
CA THR A 29 -10.04 -8.07 2.93
C THR A 29 -8.57 -8.41 3.12
N VAL A 30 -7.81 -8.39 2.02
CA VAL A 30 -6.36 -8.56 2.03
C VAL A 30 -5.73 -7.34 1.38
N THR A 31 -4.83 -6.66 2.07
CA THR A 31 -4.09 -5.50 1.55
C THR A 31 -2.61 -5.79 1.52
N LEU A 32 -2.01 -5.76 0.34
CA LEU A 32 -0.57 -5.76 0.15
C LEU A 32 -0.10 -4.35 -0.14
N ILE A 33 0.87 -3.87 0.62
CA ILE A 33 1.57 -2.62 0.39
C ILE A 33 3.02 -2.96 0.07
N LEU A 34 3.54 -2.42 -1.02
CA LEU A 34 4.91 -2.57 -1.46
C LEU A 34 5.45 -1.18 -1.76
N GLY A 35 6.65 -0.85 -1.33
CA GLY A 35 7.26 0.39 -1.77
C GLY A 35 8.71 0.53 -1.40
N SER A 36 9.30 1.56 -1.96
CA SER A 36 10.67 1.97 -1.73
C SER A 36 10.70 3.42 -1.29
N PHE A 37 11.69 3.70 -0.46
CA PHE A 37 11.94 5.01 0.09
C PHE A 37 13.35 5.46 -0.26
N GLN A 38 13.52 6.76 -0.47
CA GLN A 38 14.78 7.39 -0.84
C GLN A 38 14.92 8.70 -0.05
N ASP A 39 16.01 8.86 0.71
CA ASP A 39 16.21 10.03 1.56
C ASP A 39 16.89 11.23 0.87
N SER A 40 17.91 11.00 0.03
CA SER A 40 18.74 12.11 -0.50
C SER A 40 19.69 11.79 -1.67
N GLU A 41 19.81 10.53 -2.10
CA GLU A 41 20.84 10.02 -3.03
C GLU A 41 20.18 9.11 -4.09
N PRO A 42 20.77 8.85 -5.28
CA PRO A 42 20.12 8.16 -6.41
C PRO A 42 19.81 6.67 -6.19
N ARG A 43 19.82 6.18 -4.95
CA ARG A 43 19.53 4.80 -4.58
C ARG A 43 18.50 4.75 -3.47
N TRP A 44 17.64 3.76 -3.53
CA TRP A 44 16.64 3.44 -2.52
C TRP A 44 17.31 3.15 -1.17
N SER A 45 16.91 3.88 -0.12
CA SER A 45 17.40 3.69 1.23
C SER A 45 16.68 2.56 1.95
N GLU A 46 15.40 2.33 1.65
CA GLU A 46 14.61 1.25 2.25
C GLU A 46 13.63 0.67 1.23
N VAL A 47 13.41 -0.65 1.29
CA VAL A 47 12.33 -1.33 0.57
C VAL A 47 11.46 -2.03 1.59
N TYR A 48 10.16 -1.75 1.59
CA TYR A 48 9.23 -2.34 2.55
C TYR A 48 8.08 -3.05 1.84
N THR A 49 7.64 -4.13 2.45
CA THR A 49 6.44 -4.86 2.05
C THR A 49 5.63 -5.11 3.30
N ALA A 50 4.33 -4.83 3.27
CA ALA A 50 3.40 -5.12 4.32
C ALA A 50 2.18 -5.86 3.77
N VAL A 51 1.66 -6.80 4.54
CA VAL A 51 0.38 -7.46 4.27
C VAL A 51 -0.52 -7.29 5.47
N LEU A 52 -1.78 -6.97 5.21
CA LEU A 52 -2.85 -6.85 6.17
C LEU A 52 -3.98 -7.77 5.75
N VAL A 53 -4.49 -8.58 6.67
CA VAL A 53 -5.62 -9.48 6.47
C VAL A 53 -6.63 -9.18 7.55
N ASP A 54 -7.85 -8.83 7.12
CA ASP A 54 -9.00 -8.59 7.99
C ASP A 54 -10.15 -9.51 7.57
N ASP A 55 -10.83 -10.13 8.53
CA ASP A 55 -12.06 -10.89 8.27
C ASP A 55 -13.24 -10.43 9.14
N ALA A 56 -14.44 -10.85 8.78
CA ALA A 56 -15.67 -10.52 9.50
C ALA A 56 -15.76 -11.14 10.92
N HIS A 57 -14.86 -12.07 11.26
CA HIS A 57 -14.77 -12.64 12.61
C HIS A 57 -13.90 -11.79 13.54
N GLY A 58 -13.37 -10.67 13.05
CA GLY A 58 -12.49 -9.78 13.81
C GLY A 58 -11.05 -10.30 13.90
N ASN A 59 -10.66 -11.25 13.05
CA ASN A 59 -9.25 -11.62 12.93
C ASN A 59 -8.53 -10.54 12.13
N HIS A 60 -7.51 -9.99 12.75
CA HIS A 60 -6.63 -8.99 12.17
C HIS A 60 -5.20 -9.54 12.19
N GLN A 61 -4.63 -9.77 11.01
CA GLN A 61 -3.24 -10.20 10.87
C GLN A 61 -2.48 -9.16 10.05
N MET A 62 -1.36 -8.70 10.57
CA MET A 62 -0.46 -7.79 9.88
C MET A 62 0.96 -8.31 9.97
N GLU A 63 1.67 -8.28 8.85
CA GLU A 63 3.09 -8.54 8.82
C GLU A 63 3.79 -7.55 7.90
N GLN A 64 5.00 -7.15 8.28
CA GLN A 64 5.81 -6.20 7.52
C GLN A 64 7.26 -6.67 7.48
N VAL A 65 7.90 -6.48 6.33
CA VAL A 65 9.29 -6.83 6.08
C VAL A 65 9.99 -5.64 5.45
N PHE A 66 11.14 -5.29 6.00
CA PHE A 66 12.08 -4.35 5.40
C PHE A 66 13.18 -5.17 4.71
N SER A 67 13.17 -5.17 3.38
CA SER A 67 14.17 -5.87 2.58
C SER A 67 15.41 -5.00 2.42
N ASP A 68 16.58 -5.63 2.35
CA ASP A 68 17.81 -4.96 1.93
C ASP A 68 17.62 -4.45 0.49
N PRO A 69 17.74 -3.14 0.22
CA PRO A 69 17.63 -2.60 -1.13
C PRO A 69 18.61 -3.23 -2.13
N ALA A 70 19.75 -3.75 -1.67
CA ALA A 70 20.72 -4.44 -2.53
C ALA A 70 20.20 -5.80 -3.05
N GLN A 71 19.15 -6.35 -2.44
CA GLN A 71 18.52 -7.60 -2.84
C GLN A 71 17.20 -7.38 -3.59
N ALA A 72 16.79 -6.12 -3.78
CA ALA A 72 15.58 -5.75 -4.48
C ALA A 72 15.88 -5.42 -5.95
N GLU A 73 15.22 -6.12 -6.86
CA GLU A 73 15.23 -5.80 -8.28
C GLU A 73 13.93 -5.09 -8.64
N MET A 74 14.02 -3.83 -9.05
CA MET A 74 12.87 -3.00 -9.40
C MET A 74 13.01 -2.49 -10.81
N HIS A 75 12.04 -2.81 -11.67
CA HIS A 75 11.95 -2.31 -13.03
C HIS A 75 10.84 -1.25 -13.11
N ASN A 76 11.16 -0.12 -13.75
CA ASN A 76 10.27 1.04 -13.92
C ASN A 76 9.84 1.73 -12.59
N ALA A 77 10.66 1.57 -11.54
CA ALA A 77 10.47 2.26 -10.26
C ALA A 77 11.05 3.69 -10.22
N ASP A 78 11.96 4.05 -11.11
CA ASP A 78 12.66 5.35 -11.07
C ASP A 78 12.07 6.42 -12.03
N GLU A 79 11.01 6.10 -12.78
CA GLU A 79 10.45 7.06 -13.75
C GLU A 79 9.64 8.18 -13.06
N LEU A 80 10.04 9.43 -13.29
CA LEU A 80 9.39 10.62 -12.75
C LEU A 80 7.95 10.81 -13.29
N SER A 81 7.10 11.36 -12.41
CA SER A 81 5.65 11.63 -12.56
C SER A 81 5.15 12.14 -13.93
N GLN A 82 5.97 12.91 -14.66
CA GLN A 82 5.54 13.48 -15.95
C GLN A 82 5.63 12.49 -17.13
N GLU A 83 6.53 11.51 -17.10
CA GLU A 83 6.61 10.44 -18.11
C GLU A 83 5.63 9.30 -17.78
N LEU A 84 5.34 9.09 -16.48
CA LEU A 84 4.38 8.12 -15.97
C LEU A 84 2.98 8.31 -16.58
N THR A 85 2.60 9.55 -16.91
CA THR A 85 1.30 9.80 -17.58
C THR A 85 1.20 9.25 -19.00
N ARG A 86 2.33 9.07 -19.70
CA ARG A 86 2.36 8.50 -21.06
C ARG A 86 2.58 6.99 -21.07
N ARG A 87 3.19 6.45 -20.01
CA ARG A 87 3.60 5.04 -19.87
C ARG A 87 2.76 4.26 -18.85
N TYR A 88 1.55 4.72 -18.55
CA TYR A 88 0.58 4.10 -17.63
C TYR A 88 0.23 2.62 -17.90
N HIS A 89 0.72 2.05 -19.01
CA HIS A 89 0.48 0.68 -19.44
C HIS A 89 1.73 -0.19 -19.39
N ASP A 90 2.88 0.38 -19.02
CA ASP A 90 4.15 -0.33 -19.06
C ASP A 90 4.23 -1.36 -17.93
N SER A 91 4.96 -2.44 -18.21
CA SER A 91 5.16 -3.51 -17.24
C SER A 91 6.04 -3.02 -16.09
N ASN A 92 5.52 -3.01 -14.86
CA ASN A 92 6.33 -2.79 -13.65
C ASN A 92 6.58 -4.13 -12.98
N SER A 93 7.79 -4.36 -12.51
CA SER A 93 8.11 -5.56 -11.73
C SER A 93 9.01 -5.24 -10.55
N TRP A 94 8.72 -5.94 -9.44
CA TRP A 94 9.47 -5.88 -8.21
C TRP A 94 9.75 -7.32 -7.80
N THR A 95 11.02 -7.65 -7.61
CA THR A 95 11.46 -8.94 -7.10
C THR A 95 12.23 -8.70 -5.81
N LEU A 96 11.76 -9.33 -4.74
CA LEU A 96 12.31 -9.25 -3.38
C LEU A 96 12.62 -10.68 -2.88
N PRO A 97 13.46 -10.84 -1.84
CA PRO A 97 13.70 -12.15 -1.23
C PRO A 97 12.42 -12.86 -0.77
N ILE A 98 11.41 -12.09 -0.37
CA ILE A 98 10.14 -12.62 0.13
C ILE A 98 9.08 -12.82 -0.96
N GLY A 99 9.33 -12.42 -2.20
CA GLY A 99 8.29 -12.53 -3.23
C GLY A 99 8.46 -11.59 -4.41
N ARG A 100 7.43 -11.56 -5.26
CA ARG A 100 7.41 -10.76 -6.48
C ARG A 100 6.06 -10.11 -6.73
N PHE A 101 6.11 -8.95 -7.35
CA PHE A 101 4.97 -8.21 -7.87
C PHE A 101 5.25 -7.87 -9.33
N GLN A 102 4.29 -8.10 -10.21
CA GLN A 102 4.39 -7.77 -11.63
C GLN A 102 3.07 -7.18 -12.14
N THR A 103 3.19 -6.22 -13.03
CA THR A 103 2.08 -5.68 -13.82
C THR A 103 2.43 -5.81 -15.29
N ASN A 104 1.44 -6.10 -16.11
CA ASN A 104 1.59 -6.19 -17.55
C ASN A 104 0.26 -5.79 -18.20
N GLY A 105 0.14 -4.51 -18.56
CA GLY A 105 -1.06 -3.94 -19.15
C GLY A 105 -2.32 -4.27 -18.33
N SER A 106 -3.16 -5.15 -18.88
CA SER A 106 -4.45 -5.55 -18.31
C SER A 106 -4.37 -6.59 -17.18
N SER A 107 -3.17 -7.07 -16.81
CA SER A 107 -3.01 -8.06 -15.74
C SER A 107 -1.95 -7.68 -14.71
N SER A 108 -2.07 -8.25 -13.52
CA SER A 108 -1.06 -8.13 -12.47
C SER A 108 -0.97 -9.44 -11.68
N THR A 109 0.24 -9.77 -11.23
CA THR A 109 0.49 -10.91 -10.36
C THR A 109 1.26 -10.46 -9.13
N LEU A 110 0.94 -11.07 -8.00
CA LEU A 110 1.70 -10.94 -6.76
C LEU A 110 1.86 -12.33 -6.14
N ASP A 111 2.99 -12.58 -5.51
CA ASP A 111 3.32 -13.85 -4.87
C ASP A 111 4.36 -13.58 -3.79
N PHE A 112 3.93 -13.60 -2.53
CA PHE A 112 4.72 -13.20 -1.37
C PHE A 112 4.59 -14.21 -0.22
N SER A 113 5.74 -14.63 0.31
CA SER A 113 5.88 -15.51 1.47
C SER A 113 6.59 -14.75 2.58
N PHE A 114 5.88 -14.53 3.67
CA PHE A 114 6.36 -13.77 4.81
C PHE A 114 6.97 -14.68 5.90
N PRO A 115 7.89 -14.18 6.73
CA PRO A 115 8.57 -14.95 7.78
C PRO A 115 7.64 -15.68 8.76
N SER A 116 6.44 -15.18 9.05
CA SER A 116 5.47 -15.87 9.92
C SER A 116 4.89 -17.15 9.32
N GLY A 117 5.11 -17.40 8.03
CA GLY A 117 4.45 -18.43 7.25
C GLY A 117 3.20 -17.94 6.53
N LEU A 118 2.85 -16.65 6.65
CA LEU A 118 1.80 -16.05 5.82
C LEU A 118 2.23 -16.05 4.36
N HIS A 119 1.40 -16.63 3.49
CA HIS A 119 1.60 -16.63 2.04
C HIS A 119 0.40 -16.00 1.34
N LEU A 120 0.67 -15.06 0.43
CA LEU A 120 -0.31 -14.42 -0.41
C LEU A 120 0.14 -14.50 -1.86
N ALA A 121 -0.64 -15.17 -2.70
CA ALA A 121 -0.52 -15.10 -4.15
C ALA A 121 -1.83 -14.58 -4.74
N ALA A 122 -1.76 -13.72 -5.75
CA ALA A 122 -2.96 -13.26 -6.47
C ALA A 122 -2.69 -13.00 -7.94
N ARG A 123 -3.73 -13.18 -8.74
CA ARG A 123 -3.75 -12.88 -10.17
C ARG A 123 -4.95 -11.99 -10.45
N LEU A 124 -4.65 -10.79 -10.91
CA LEU A 124 -5.62 -9.80 -11.30
C LEU A 124 -5.72 -9.83 -12.83
N SER A 125 -6.93 -9.97 -13.35
CA SER A 125 -7.22 -9.87 -14.78
C SER A 125 -8.09 -8.65 -15.06
N ASP A 126 -8.18 -8.29 -16.34
CA ASP A 126 -9.11 -7.28 -16.85
C ASP A 126 -9.03 -5.95 -16.09
N ARG A 127 -7.79 -5.56 -15.76
CA ARG A 127 -7.51 -4.33 -15.02
C ARG A 127 -8.16 -3.13 -15.71
N VAL A 128 -9.09 -2.48 -15.00
CA VAL A 128 -9.72 -1.25 -15.47
C VAL A 128 -8.79 -0.09 -15.17
N LEU A 129 -7.94 0.24 -16.15
CA LEU A 129 -6.95 1.30 -16.04
C LEU A 129 -7.59 2.68 -16.01
N TRP A 130 -7.01 3.60 -15.24
CA TRP A 130 -7.43 5.00 -15.25
C TRP A 130 -7.31 5.62 -16.65
N ASN A 131 -8.33 6.38 -17.05
CA ASN A 131 -8.41 6.97 -18.37
C ASN A 131 -7.90 8.43 -18.34
N PRO A 132 -6.75 8.75 -18.97
CA PRO A 132 -6.23 10.12 -18.98
C PRO A 132 -7.12 11.09 -19.76
N GLY A 133 -7.95 10.60 -20.68
CA GLY A 133 -8.96 11.40 -21.38
C GLY A 133 -10.19 11.72 -20.51
N ARG A 134 -10.29 11.13 -19.32
CA ARG A 134 -11.34 11.38 -18.33
C ARG A 134 -10.74 11.53 -16.94
N PRO A 135 -9.91 12.57 -16.71
CA PRO A 135 -9.14 12.70 -15.48
C PRO A 135 -10.01 12.91 -14.24
N PHE A 136 -11.28 13.26 -14.43
CA PHE A 136 -12.25 13.49 -13.35
C PHE A 136 -13.03 12.25 -12.92
N ASP A 137 -12.90 11.12 -13.62
CA ASP A 137 -13.66 9.89 -13.35
C ASP A 137 -13.01 9.03 -12.25
N GLY A 138 -11.82 9.42 -11.76
CA GLY A 138 -11.09 8.77 -10.68
C GLY A 138 -11.20 9.49 -9.33
N PRO A 139 -10.77 8.84 -8.24
CA PRO A 139 -10.74 9.44 -6.90
C PRO A 139 -9.94 10.74 -6.85
N GLU A 140 -8.87 10.87 -7.64
CA GLU A 140 -8.10 12.12 -7.79
C GLU A 140 -8.94 13.24 -8.38
N GLY A 141 -9.73 12.91 -9.41
CA GLY A 141 -10.70 13.79 -10.03
C GLY A 141 -11.80 14.26 -9.08
N TRP A 142 -12.21 13.38 -8.17
CA TRP A 142 -13.15 13.69 -7.10
C TRP A 142 -12.52 14.57 -6.02
N VAL A 143 -11.28 14.27 -5.59
CA VAL A 143 -10.52 15.03 -4.59
C VAL A 143 -10.25 16.47 -5.05
N GLN A 144 -10.05 16.71 -6.34
CA GLN A 144 -9.93 18.07 -6.90
C GLN A 144 -11.20 18.92 -6.71
N ARG A 145 -12.35 18.31 -6.44
CA ARG A 145 -13.61 19.02 -6.15
C ARG A 145 -13.74 19.42 -4.68
N LEU A 146 -12.83 18.97 -3.82
CA LEU A 146 -12.84 19.34 -2.41
C LEU A 146 -12.29 20.77 -2.23
N PRO A 147 -12.88 21.57 -1.34
CA PRO A 147 -12.42 22.93 -1.09
C PRO A 147 -11.06 22.91 -0.39
N SER A 148 -10.02 23.38 -1.09
CA SER A 148 -8.60 23.44 -0.67
C SER A 148 -7.83 22.11 -0.81
N PRO A 149 -6.56 22.10 -1.28
CA PRO A 149 -5.79 20.87 -1.45
C PRO A 149 -5.47 20.27 -0.08
N MET A 150 -6.32 19.33 0.37
CA MET A 150 -6.17 18.69 1.68
C MET A 150 -5.02 17.69 1.74
N LEU A 151 -4.47 17.25 0.60
CA LEU A 151 -3.41 16.25 0.54
C LEU A 151 -2.39 16.63 -0.54
N PRO A 152 -1.11 16.91 -0.19
CA PRO A 152 -0.03 17.16 -1.16
C PRO A 152 0.46 15.86 -1.84
N THR A 153 -0.38 14.82 -1.90
CA THR A 153 0.03 13.50 -2.32
C THR A 153 -0.48 13.21 -3.72
N HIS A 154 0.45 12.99 -4.65
CA HIS A 154 0.14 12.49 -5.98
C HIS A 154 -0.06 10.97 -5.90
N TYR A 155 -1.26 10.55 -5.49
CA TYR A 155 -1.70 9.18 -5.70
C TYR A 155 -2.18 9.04 -7.14
N PHE A 156 -1.84 7.91 -7.74
CA PHE A 156 -2.37 7.52 -9.02
C PHE A 156 -3.05 6.18 -8.84
N VAL A 157 -4.38 6.20 -8.79
CA VAL A 157 -5.15 4.96 -8.84
C VAL A 157 -4.98 4.33 -10.20
N GLU A 158 -4.40 3.13 -10.22
CA GLU A 158 -4.20 2.38 -11.44
C GLU A 158 -5.41 1.53 -11.79
N THR A 159 -6.03 0.88 -10.81
CA THR A 159 -7.22 0.04 -11.05
C THR A 159 -8.29 0.26 -10.00
N LEU A 160 -9.52 0.49 -10.45
CA LEU A 160 -10.65 0.77 -9.56
C LEU A 160 -11.37 -0.51 -9.10
N ALA A 161 -11.45 -1.55 -9.94
CA ALA A 161 -12.06 -2.84 -9.62
C ALA A 161 -11.69 -3.91 -10.65
N SER A 162 -10.65 -4.70 -10.37
CA SER A 162 -10.20 -5.83 -11.20
C SER A 162 -10.69 -7.14 -10.60
N ALA A 163 -11.24 -8.04 -11.41
CA ALA A 163 -11.52 -9.40 -10.94
C ALA A 163 -10.19 -10.07 -10.52
N THR A 164 -10.23 -10.80 -9.41
CA THR A 164 -9.02 -11.35 -8.80
C THR A 164 -9.26 -12.75 -8.25
N GLU A 165 -8.38 -13.66 -8.61
CA GLU A 165 -8.21 -14.95 -7.95
C GLU A 165 -6.99 -14.87 -7.03
N TYR A 166 -7.10 -15.37 -5.80
CA TYR A 166 -6.01 -15.33 -4.84
C TYR A 166 -5.93 -16.60 -4.01
N GLU A 167 -4.75 -16.84 -3.46
CA GLU A 167 -4.45 -17.86 -2.48
C GLU A 167 -3.89 -17.18 -1.23
N LEU A 168 -4.50 -17.46 -0.07
CA LEU A 168 -4.03 -17.01 1.23
C LEU A 168 -3.78 -18.23 2.12
N ASN A 169 -2.52 -18.48 2.48
CA ASN A 169 -2.11 -19.64 3.28
C ASN A 169 -2.64 -20.98 2.73
N GLY A 170 -2.59 -21.19 1.41
CA GLY A 170 -3.14 -22.38 0.76
C GLY A 170 -4.65 -22.35 0.50
N GLN A 171 -5.38 -21.35 1.01
CA GLN A 171 -6.82 -21.22 0.79
C GLN A 171 -7.11 -20.37 -0.46
N GLN A 172 -7.79 -20.95 -1.44
CA GLN A 172 -8.22 -20.25 -2.64
C GLN A 172 -9.42 -19.33 -2.35
N GLY A 173 -9.43 -18.15 -2.97
CA GLY A 173 -10.51 -17.18 -2.88
C GLY A 173 -10.67 -16.37 -4.16
N GLN A 174 -11.80 -15.66 -4.24
CA GLN A 174 -12.16 -14.83 -5.39
C GLN A 174 -12.71 -13.50 -4.90
N GLY A 175 -12.24 -12.40 -5.48
CA GLY A 175 -12.66 -11.08 -5.06
C GLY A 175 -12.42 -10.01 -6.12
N PHE A 176 -12.53 -8.76 -5.68
CA PHE A 176 -12.21 -7.60 -6.49
C PHE A 176 -10.99 -6.90 -5.90
N ALA A 177 -9.97 -6.67 -6.74
CA ALA A 177 -8.80 -5.92 -6.37
C ALA A 177 -8.88 -4.46 -6.82
N HIS A 178 -8.44 -3.60 -5.93
CA HIS A 178 -8.11 -2.20 -6.18
C HIS A 178 -6.59 -2.05 -6.13
N GLN A 179 -5.98 -1.44 -7.14
CA GLN A 179 -4.55 -1.16 -7.17
C GLN A 179 -4.30 0.34 -7.30
N ALA A 180 -3.50 0.89 -6.39
CA ALA A 180 -3.05 2.26 -6.43
C ALA A 180 -1.53 2.31 -6.46
N ARG A 181 -0.96 3.16 -7.31
CA ARG A 181 0.45 3.50 -7.32
C ARG A 181 0.62 4.84 -6.61
N GLY A 182 1.44 4.86 -5.57
CA GLY A 182 1.78 6.07 -4.83
C GLY A 182 3.14 6.56 -5.28
N VAL A 183 3.20 7.80 -5.76
CA VAL A 183 4.47 8.44 -6.14
C VAL A 183 4.50 9.82 -5.49
N THR A 184 5.31 9.99 -4.44
CA THR A 184 5.29 11.24 -3.66
C THR A 184 6.68 11.81 -3.51
N GLU A 185 6.86 13.04 -4.01
CA GLU A 185 7.95 13.93 -3.57
C GLU A 185 7.53 14.55 -2.26
N SER A 186 8.07 14.06 -1.16
CA SER A 186 7.75 14.63 0.14
C SER A 186 8.59 15.90 0.33
N VAL A 187 7.90 17.05 0.38
CA VAL A 187 8.45 18.28 0.96
C VAL A 187 8.49 18.20 2.50
N ALA A 188 7.83 17.20 3.12
CA ALA A 188 7.83 16.94 4.56
C ALA A 188 7.49 15.47 4.91
N ASP A 189 8.40 14.79 5.62
CA ASP A 189 8.35 13.44 6.23
C ASP A 189 7.35 12.41 5.63
N PRO A 190 7.79 11.52 4.72
CA PRO A 190 6.95 10.57 4.01
C PRO A 190 6.45 9.39 4.84
N LYS A 191 6.94 9.19 6.08
CA LYS A 191 6.41 8.15 6.98
C LYS A 191 4.94 8.39 7.36
N ARG A 192 4.42 9.61 7.17
CA ARG A 192 3.01 9.96 7.36
C ARG A 192 2.07 9.46 6.26
N CYS A 193 2.56 9.19 5.05
CA CYS A 193 1.71 8.86 3.89
C CYS A 193 1.16 7.42 3.93
N VAL A 194 1.85 6.48 4.57
CA VAL A 194 1.45 5.06 4.62
C VAL A 194 0.19 4.86 5.48
N ALA A 195 -0.07 5.77 6.43
CA ALA A 195 -1.21 5.67 7.34
C ALA A 195 -2.59 5.88 6.68
N VAL A 196 -2.66 6.45 5.47
CA VAL A 196 -3.94 6.81 4.83
C VAL A 196 -4.60 5.65 4.06
N ALA A 197 -3.84 4.61 3.70
CA ALA A 197 -4.33 3.50 2.89
C ALA A 197 -5.11 2.42 3.66
N GLY A 198 -4.90 2.32 4.99
CA GLY A 198 -5.63 1.39 5.86
C GLY A 198 -6.75 2.14 6.58
N GLY A 199 -7.98 2.06 6.07
CA GLY A 199 -9.17 2.80 6.51
C GLY A 199 -9.67 2.57 7.95
N HIS A 200 -8.77 2.37 8.92
CA HIS A 200 -9.06 2.46 10.35
C HIS A 200 -8.59 3.81 10.88
N SER A 201 -9.53 4.71 11.10
CA SER A 201 -9.34 5.97 11.81
C SER A 201 -8.89 5.72 13.25
N VAL A 202 -7.58 5.77 13.50
CA VAL A 202 -7.01 6.11 14.81
C VAL A 202 -6.16 7.37 14.61
N LEU A 203 -6.80 8.52 14.77
CA LEU A 203 -6.09 9.78 14.97
C LEU A 203 -5.36 9.69 16.32
N SER A 204 -4.06 9.40 16.31
CA SER A 204 -3.19 9.69 17.45
C SER A 204 -2.06 10.62 16.99
N PRO A 205 -2.03 11.89 17.43
CA PRO A 205 -1.07 12.86 16.97
C PRO A 205 0.18 12.78 17.86
N HIS A 206 1.04 11.78 17.66
CA HIS A 206 2.46 11.83 18.00
C HIS A 206 3.14 10.51 17.59
N CYS A 207 3.86 10.51 16.47
CA CYS A 207 4.95 9.57 16.26
C CYS A 207 6.14 10.36 15.71
N ALA A 208 6.94 10.87 16.64
CA ALA A 208 8.31 11.26 16.44
C ALA A 208 9.14 10.60 17.55
N SER A 209 9.80 9.49 17.26
CA SER A 209 11.22 9.29 17.57
C SER A 209 11.68 7.89 17.11
N LEU A 210 12.68 7.89 16.23
CA LEU A 210 13.89 7.05 16.32
C LEU A 210 13.72 5.54 16.61
N GLY A 211 13.95 4.71 15.60
CA GLY A 211 14.57 3.38 15.76
C GLY A 211 13.87 2.36 16.67
N GLY A 212 12.57 2.48 16.90
CA GLY A 212 11.82 1.60 17.79
C GLY A 212 10.92 0.61 17.05
N ARG A 213 11.05 -0.67 17.39
CA ARG A 213 10.13 -1.77 17.08
C ARG A 213 8.67 -1.33 17.35
N LEU A 214 7.79 -1.49 16.36
CA LEU A 214 6.34 -1.30 16.50
C LEU A 214 5.79 -2.32 17.50
N GLU A 215 5.65 -1.94 18.77
CA GLU A 215 4.84 -2.68 19.74
C GLU A 215 3.41 -2.13 19.71
N LEU A 216 2.50 -2.91 19.11
CA LEU A 216 1.07 -2.69 19.24
C LEU A 216 0.66 -3.00 20.68
N SER A 217 0.30 -1.98 21.45
CA SER A 217 -0.27 -2.17 22.79
C SER A 217 -1.61 -2.90 22.67
N ARG A 218 -1.65 -4.18 23.09
CA ARG A 218 -2.92 -4.91 23.28
C ARG A 218 -3.67 -4.26 24.45
N ASN A 219 -4.75 -3.53 24.16
CA ASN A 219 -5.77 -3.25 25.17
C ASN A 219 -6.51 -4.55 25.46
N VAL A 220 -6.10 -5.24 26.54
CA VAL A 220 -6.86 -6.36 27.11
C VAL A 220 -8.05 -5.76 27.87
N PRO A 221 -9.31 -6.07 27.51
CA PRO A 221 -10.44 -5.73 28.35
C PRO A 221 -10.37 -6.60 29.61
N THR A 222 -10.24 -5.98 30.78
CA THR A 222 -10.44 -6.66 32.05
C THR A 222 -11.91 -7.04 32.18
N SER A 223 -12.19 -8.34 32.19
CA SER A 223 -13.51 -8.93 32.44
C SER A 223 -14.05 -8.54 33.83
N PRO A 224 -15.38 -8.42 34.01
CA PRO A 224 -15.97 -7.95 35.27
C PRO A 224 -15.87 -9.03 36.35
N SER A 225 -15.39 -8.63 37.53
CA SER A 225 -15.37 -9.47 38.73
C SER A 225 -16.79 -9.70 39.24
N SER A 226 -17.24 -10.95 39.20
CA SER A 226 -18.39 -11.45 39.93
C SER A 226 -18.03 -11.68 41.40
N HIS A 227 -18.55 -10.84 42.30
CA HIS A 227 -18.65 -11.17 43.72
C HIS A 227 -20.07 -10.90 44.22
N LEU A 228 -20.88 -11.95 44.15
CA LEU A 228 -22.04 -12.16 45.00
C LEU A 228 -21.62 -13.15 46.10
N GLN A 229 -21.28 -12.65 47.27
CA GLN A 229 -21.31 -13.42 48.51
C GLN A 229 -22.45 -12.88 49.37
N ARG A 230 -23.46 -13.72 49.60
CA ARG A 230 -24.38 -13.61 50.73
C ARG A 230 -23.63 -14.00 52.00
N ILE A 231 -23.81 -13.25 53.09
CA ILE A 231 -23.89 -13.72 54.48
C ILE A 231 -24.70 -12.67 55.26
N CYS A 232 -25.75 -13.18 55.94
CA CYS A 232 -26.66 -12.55 56.93
C CYS A 232 -27.46 -11.31 56.52
#